data_AF-A0A0G1XLJ2-F1
#
_entry.id   AF-A0A0G1XLJ2-F1
#
_cell.length_a   1.000
_cell.length_b   1.000
_cell.length_c   1.000
_cell.angle_alpha   90.00
_cell.angle_beta   90.00
_cell.angle_gamma   90.00
#
_symmetry.space_group_name_H-M   'P 1'
#
loop_
_entity.id
_entity.type
_entity.pdbx_description
1 polymer ?
#
loop_
_entity_poly.entity_id
_entity_poly.type
_entity_poly.pdbx_seq_one_letter_code
_entity_poly.pdbx_strand_id
1 'polypeptide(L)'
;MTFKIQVKDTKTRARVASLETSQGVIETPAFVTVGTLASVRTLTPDEIRAAGSQIVLANTYHLYLEGRHEVIQKAGGLAKFMNWNGPTMTDSGGYQVFS
;
A
#
# COMPACT_ATOMS: atom_id res chain seq x y z
N MET A 1 -12.62 -3.28 8.82
CA MET A 1 -11.16 -3.35 8.99
C MET A 1 -10.89 -3.76 10.42
N THR A 2 -10.06 -4.76 10.64
CA THR A 2 -9.81 -5.34 11.97
C THR A 2 -8.31 -5.52 12.17
N PHE A 3 -7.78 -5.10 13.31
CA PHE A 3 -6.37 -5.34 13.68
C PHE A 3 -6.32 -6.29 14.88
N LYS A 4 -5.65 -7.43 14.72
CA LYS A 4 -5.58 -8.48 15.75
C LYS A 4 -4.13 -8.80 16.08
N ILE A 5 -3.73 -8.53 17.32
CA ILE A 5 -2.43 -8.98 17.84
C ILE A 5 -2.50 -10.48 18.12
N GLN A 6 -1.64 -11.25 17.48
CA GLN A 6 -1.56 -12.71 17.63
C GLN A 6 -0.55 -13.08 18.73
N VAL A 7 0.63 -12.46 18.70
CA VAL A 7 1.71 -12.73 19.65
C VAL A 7 2.36 -11.41 20.08
N LYS A 8 2.70 -11.31 21.37
CA LYS A 8 3.52 -10.23 21.93
C LYS A 8 4.78 -10.86 22.51
N ASP A 9 5.93 -10.27 22.21
CA ASP A 9 7.17 -10.67 22.88
C ASP A 9 7.13 -10.27 24.37
N THR A 10 7.67 -11.10 25.25
CA THR A 10 7.60 -10.88 26.70
C THR A 10 8.69 -9.95 27.23
N LYS A 11 9.73 -9.66 26.43
CA LYS A 11 10.91 -8.87 26.83
C LYS A 11 11.00 -7.52 26.12
N THR A 12 10.29 -7.36 25.01
CA THR A 12 10.34 -6.19 24.13
C THR A 12 8.93 -5.70 23.77
N ARG A 13 8.83 -4.68 22.90
CA ARG A 13 7.55 -4.18 22.37
C ARG A 13 7.14 -4.83 21.03
N ALA A 14 7.84 -5.87 20.60
CA ALA A 14 7.57 -6.54 19.33
C ALA A 14 6.20 -7.24 19.36
N ARG A 15 5.52 -7.22 18.20
CA ARG A 15 4.18 -7.80 18.03
C ARG A 15 4.11 -8.47 16.66
N VAL A 16 3.53 -9.66 16.64
CA VAL A 16 3.02 -10.28 15.41
C VAL A 16 1.50 -10.09 15.42
N ALA A 17 0.98 -9.52 14.34
CA ALA A 17 -0.44 -9.18 14.24
C ALA A 17 -0.91 -9.25 12.79
N SER A 18 -2.20 -9.53 12.60
CA SER A 18 -2.84 -9.46 11.29
C SER A 18 -3.71 -8.20 11.19
N LEU A 19 -3.67 -7.56 10.02
CA LEU A 19 -4.57 -6.48 9.65
C LEU A 19 -5.49 -6.95 8.52
N GLU A 20 -6.77 -7.09 8.83
CA GLU A 20 -7.80 -7.49 7.87
C GLU A 20 -8.42 -6.26 7.21
N THR A 21 -8.33 -6.21 5.89
CA THR A 21 -8.95 -5.18 5.03
C THR A 21 -9.98 -5.83 4.11
N SER A 22 -10.80 -5.02 3.44
CA SER A 22 -11.71 -5.52 2.40
C SER A 22 -10.98 -6.11 1.18
N GLN A 23 -9.68 -5.83 1.02
CA GLN A 23 -8.88 -6.22 -0.13
C GLN A 23 -7.84 -7.32 0.19
N GLY A 24 -7.83 -7.85 1.41
CA GLY A 24 -6.90 -8.88 1.85
C GLY A 24 -6.38 -8.68 3.27
N VAL A 25 -5.57 -9.63 3.73
CA VAL A 25 -4.93 -9.64 5.05
C VAL A 25 -3.47 -9.23 4.91
N ILE A 26 -2.98 -8.44 5.86
CA ILE A 26 -1.57 -8.03 5.96
C ILE A 26 -1.03 -8.54 7.28
N GLU A 27 -0.05 -9.45 7.23
CA GLU A 27 0.70 -9.91 8.39
C GLU A 27 1.78 -8.88 8.76
N THR A 28 1.86 -8.53 10.04
CA THR A 28 2.79 -7.54 10.57
C THR A 28 3.83 -8.18 11.50
N PRO A 29 5.09 -7.71 11.51
CA PRO A 29 5.61 -6.52 10.83
C PRO A 29 5.64 -6.63 9.29
N ALA A 30 5.19 -5.58 8.60
CA ALA A 30 5.08 -5.57 7.15
C ALA A 30 5.95 -4.47 6.54
N PHE A 31 6.60 -4.77 5.42
CA PHE A 31 7.21 -3.76 4.56
C PHE A 31 6.19 -3.31 3.51
N VAL A 32 6.07 -2.00 3.31
CA VAL A 32 5.13 -1.39 2.36
C VAL A 32 5.90 -0.96 1.12
N THR A 33 5.56 -1.50 -0.04
CA THR A 33 6.19 -1.11 -1.30
C THR A 33 5.58 0.19 -1.81
N VAL A 34 6.41 1.21 -2.08
CA VAL A 34 5.96 2.53 -2.51
C VAL A 34 5.98 2.66 -4.04
N GLY A 35 4.87 3.12 -4.61
CA GLY A 35 4.73 3.55 -5.99
C GLY A 35 4.49 5.05 -6.10
N THR A 36 5.38 5.79 -6.74
CA THR A 36 5.31 7.26 -6.81
C THR A 36 4.20 7.75 -7.75
N LEU A 37 3.86 7.00 -8.81
CA LEU A 37 2.84 7.36 -9.81
C LEU A 37 1.84 6.23 -10.06
N ALA A 38 1.42 5.55 -8.99
CA ALA A 38 0.68 4.29 -9.10
C ALA A 38 1.43 3.26 -9.97
N SER A 39 2.76 3.23 -9.81
CA SER A 39 3.65 2.21 -10.37
C SER A 39 4.87 2.13 -9.46
N VAL A 40 5.32 0.91 -9.17
CA VAL A 40 6.66 0.73 -8.60
C VAL A 40 7.63 0.73 -9.76
N ARG A 41 8.61 1.63 -9.73
CA ARG A 41 9.52 1.83 -10.86
C ARG A 41 10.22 0.50 -11.18
N THR A 42 10.27 0.16 -12.48
CA THR A 42 10.89 -1.05 -13.04
C THR A 42 10.32 -2.41 -12.63
N LEU A 43 9.23 -2.48 -11.85
CA LEU A 43 8.66 -3.75 -11.39
C LEU A 43 7.19 -3.91 -11.80
N THR A 44 6.85 -5.12 -12.23
CA THR A 44 5.48 -5.56 -12.45
C THR A 44 4.79 -5.91 -11.12
N PRO A 45 3.45 -5.90 -11.06
CA PRO A 45 2.70 -6.36 -9.88
C PRO A 45 3.07 -7.75 -9.40
N ASP A 46 3.41 -8.66 -10.32
CA ASP A 46 3.78 -10.04 -9.98
C ASP A 46 5.18 -10.11 -9.36
N GLU A 47 6.13 -9.29 -9.81
CA GLU A 47 7.45 -9.18 -9.17
C GLU A 47 7.35 -8.58 -7.76
N ILE A 48 6.49 -7.57 -7.58
CA ILE A 48 6.23 -6.98 -6.25
C ILE A 48 5.65 -8.03 -5.30
N ARG A 49 4.71 -8.85 -5.79
CA ARG A 49 4.13 -9.95 -5.02
C ARG A 49 5.16 -11.04 -4.73
N ALA A 50 5.97 -11.42 -5.71
CA ALA A 50 7.04 -12.42 -5.56
C ALA A 50 8.11 -11.98 -4.55
N ALA A 51 8.36 -10.67 -4.44
CA ALA A 51 9.23 -10.10 -3.42
C ALA A 51 8.63 -10.11 -1.99
N GLY A 52 7.41 -10.64 -1.81
CA GLY A 52 6.76 -10.78 -0.51
C GLY A 52 5.96 -9.56 -0.06
N SER A 53 5.71 -8.60 -0.96
CA SER A 53 4.88 -7.44 -0.62
C SER A 53 3.41 -7.85 -0.45
N GLN A 54 2.82 -7.43 0.65
CA GLN A 54 1.41 -7.67 0.99
C GLN A 54 0.54 -6.42 0.75
N ILE A 55 1.16 -5.26 0.59
CA ILE A 55 0.49 -3.96 0.45
C ILE A 55 1.36 -3.01 -0.37
N VAL A 56 0.71 -2.26 -1.24
CA VAL A 56 1.35 -1.19 -2.01
C VAL A 56 0.82 0.18 -1.58
N LEU A 57 1.72 1.17 -1.54
CA LEU A 57 1.40 2.57 -1.28
C LEU A 57 1.48 3.35 -2.57
N ALA A 58 0.51 4.23 -2.85
CA ALA A 58 0.66 5.26 -3.87
C ALA A 58 0.72 6.66 -3.24
N ASN A 59 1.60 7.49 -3.79
CA ASN A 59 1.76 8.86 -3.30
C ASN A 59 0.64 9.77 -3.84
N THR A 60 -0.14 10.37 -2.95
CA THR A 60 -1.32 11.16 -3.35
C THR A 60 -0.92 12.48 -4.02
N TYR A 61 0.19 13.10 -3.59
CA TYR A 61 0.65 14.37 -4.12
C TYR A 61 0.94 14.28 -5.63
N HIS A 62 1.73 13.29 -6.06
CA HIS A 62 2.05 13.11 -7.48
C HIS A 62 0.83 12.70 -8.31
N LEU A 63 -0.04 11.84 -7.76
CA LEU A 63 -1.29 11.46 -8.44
C LEU A 63 -2.22 12.64 -8.67
N TYR A 64 -2.27 13.57 -7.72
CA TYR A 64 -3.08 14.77 -7.83
C TYR A 64 -2.48 15.75 -8.85
N LEU A 65 -1.20 16.10 -8.73
CA LEU A 65 -0.53 17.07 -9.59
C LEU A 65 -0.50 16.67 -11.07
N GLU A 66 -0.33 15.38 -11.36
CA GLU A 66 -0.38 14.88 -12.75
C GLU A 66 -1.81 14.67 -13.27
N GLY A 67 -2.85 15.05 -12.50
CA GLY A 67 -4.25 14.87 -12.91
C GLY A 67 -4.69 13.41 -13.01
N ARG A 68 -3.93 12.47 -12.42
CA ARG A 68 -4.20 11.03 -12.53
C ARG A 68 -5.38 10.56 -11.69
N HIS A 69 -5.79 11.34 -10.70
CA HIS A 69 -6.91 11.00 -9.82
C HIS A 69 -8.22 10.73 -10.60
N GLU A 70 -8.53 11.51 -11.64
CA GLU A 70 -9.70 11.26 -12.49
C GLU A 70 -9.58 9.97 -13.30
N VAL A 71 -8.39 9.69 -13.84
CA VAL A 71 -8.12 8.47 -14.62
C VAL A 71 -8.21 7.23 -13.71
N ILE A 72 -7.66 7.32 -12.50
CA ILE A 72 -7.74 6.28 -11.47
C ILE A 72 -9.20 6.02 -11.08
N GLN A 73 -10.00 7.08 -10.91
CA GLN A 73 -11.42 6.94 -10.62
C GLN A 73 -12.15 6.22 -11.77
N LYS A 74 -11.90 6.62 -13.02
CA LYS A 74 -12.47 5.97 -14.22
C LYS A 74 -12.02 4.52 -14.38
N ALA A 75 -10.79 4.18 -13.97
CA ALA A 75 -10.27 2.82 -13.95
C ALA A 75 -10.88 1.94 -12.83
N GLY A 76 -11.68 2.52 -11.94
CA GLY A 76 -12.33 1.81 -10.83
C GLY A 76 -11.46 1.68 -9.59
N GLY A 77 -10.53 2.62 -9.38
CA GLY A 77 -9.71 2.74 -8.19
C GLY A 77 -8.24 2.37 -8.39
N LEU A 78 -7.42 2.72 -7.40
CA LEU A 78 -5.96 2.59 -7.44
C LEU A 78 -5.49 1.17 -7.73
N ALA A 79 -6.06 0.19 -7.01
CA ALA A 79 -5.71 -1.23 -7.17
C ALA A 79 -5.90 -1.70 -8.62
N LYS A 80 -7.04 -1.38 -9.24
CA LYS A 80 -7.31 -1.71 -10.65
C LYS A 80 -6.38 -0.99 -11.61
N PHE A 81 -6.13 0.30 -11.38
CA PHE A 81 -5.21 1.09 -12.19
C PHE A 81 -3.77 0.51 -12.17
N MET A 82 -3.34 0.03 -11.01
CA MET A 82 -2.02 -0.60 -10.82
C MET A 82 -1.95 -2.06 -11.28
N ASN A 83 -3.08 -2.66 -11.68
CA ASN A 83 -3.22 -4.11 -11.82
C ASN A 83 -2.74 -4.88 -10.57
N TRP A 84 -2.97 -4.30 -9.39
CA TRP A 84 -2.64 -4.90 -8.10
C TRP A 84 -3.90 -5.50 -7.49
N ASN A 85 -3.89 -6.82 -7.29
CA ASN A 85 -4.97 -7.53 -6.59
C ASN A 85 -4.55 -7.78 -5.14
N GLY A 86 -4.76 -6.78 -4.27
CA GLY A 86 -4.45 -6.83 -2.85
C GLY A 86 -4.68 -5.48 -2.16
N PRO A 87 -4.35 -5.38 -0.87
CA PRO A 87 -4.43 -4.13 -0.11
C PRO A 87 -3.62 -2.99 -0.74
N THR A 88 -4.22 -1.82 -0.76
CA THR A 88 -3.58 -0.57 -1.18
C THR A 88 -3.69 0.49 -0.08
N MET A 89 -2.70 1.36 0.02
CA MET A 89 -2.77 2.57 0.85
C MET A 89 -2.34 3.80 0.06
N THR A 90 -2.75 4.95 0.55
CA THR A 90 -2.30 6.25 0.06
C THR A 90 -1.79 7.07 1.23
N ASP A 91 -0.74 7.86 1.01
CA ASP A 91 -0.41 8.93 1.94
C ASP A 91 -1.37 10.12 1.77
N SER A 92 -1.22 11.15 2.61
CA SER A 92 -1.98 12.39 2.49
C SER A 92 -1.33 13.41 1.54
N GLY A 93 -0.14 13.14 1.03
CA GLY A 93 0.69 14.11 0.29
C GLY A 93 1.28 15.25 1.12
N GLY A 94 0.95 15.35 2.41
CA GLY A 94 1.33 16.49 3.25
C GLY A 94 2.85 16.66 3.39
N TYR A 95 3.61 15.57 3.44
CA TYR A 95 5.07 15.65 3.50
C TYR A 95 5.66 16.29 2.23
N GLN A 96 5.17 15.91 1.06
CA GLN A 96 5.65 16.41 -0.24
C GLN A 96 5.31 17.88 -0.48
N VAL A 97 4.30 18.42 0.20
CA VAL A 97 4.01 19.86 0.15
C VAL A 97 5.13 20.68 0.80
N PHE A 98 5.88 20.11 1.75
CA PHE A 98 6.92 20.80 2.50
C PHE A 98 8.36 20.43 2.10
N SER A 99 8.56 19.47 1.18
CA SER A 99 9.87 18.93 0.82
C SER A 99 10.34 19.37 -0.57
#